data_AF-A0AAV9R9K5-F1
#
_entry.id   AF-A0AAV9R9K5-F1
#
_cell.length_a   1.000
_cell.length_b   1.000
_cell.length_c   1.000
_cell.angle_alpha   90.00
_cell.angle_beta   90.00
_cell.angle_gamma   90.00
#
_symmetry.space_group_name_H-M   'P 1'
#
loop_
_entity.id
_entity.type
_entity.pdbx_description
1 polymer ?
#
loop_
_entity_poly.entity_id
_entity_poly.type
_entity_poly.pdbx_seq_one_letter_code
_entity_poly.pdbx_strand_id
1 'polypeptide(L)'
;MFKVPSVVIPSLDTKTPDKASIQRLTESFVTNLQADFPSTVSTIYRTGEKLQTTCRSSSAAEGTDRCLLCMCNLDTVVEKASALQATLISEQLSQTKVPHTSGQNSVKPESTAAVGQCCSSEGPCGGPKGAVRCCSSPKQPEAAELRSLLCYSCQRTIRDMSSVRHLPHYVLSEAHRRQTWSAMREQISEFLLDDADEND
;
A
#
# COMPACT_ATOMS: atom_id res chain seq x y z
N MET A 1 -20.53 -51.95 14.86
CA MET A 1 -20.22 -50.91 13.86
C MET A 1 -21.37 -49.92 13.83
N PHE A 2 -21.16 -48.69 14.28
CA PHE A 2 -22.21 -47.68 14.34
C PHE A 2 -22.44 -47.09 12.94
N LYS A 3 -23.60 -47.37 12.33
CA LYS A 3 -24.07 -46.70 11.12
C LYS A 3 -24.47 -45.27 11.49
N VAL A 4 -23.53 -44.34 11.46
CA VAL A 4 -23.82 -42.92 11.59
C VAL A 4 -24.28 -42.41 10.22
N PRO A 5 -25.49 -41.81 10.11
CA PRO A 5 -25.92 -41.17 8.87
C PRO A 5 -24.95 -40.03 8.53
N SER A 6 -24.31 -40.11 7.36
CA SER A 6 -23.50 -39.01 6.84
C SER A 6 -24.45 -37.96 6.27
N VAL A 7 -24.45 -36.77 6.89
CA VAL A 7 -25.12 -35.60 6.32
C VAL A 7 -24.11 -34.90 5.43
N VAL A 8 -24.30 -35.03 4.11
CA VAL A 8 -23.53 -34.25 3.13
C VAL A 8 -24.19 -32.89 3.04
N ILE A 9 -23.56 -31.87 3.63
CA ILE A 9 -23.96 -30.48 3.41
C ILE A 9 -23.43 -30.13 2.01
N PRO A 10 -24.29 -29.83 1.02
CA PRO A 10 -23.83 -29.43 -0.29
C PRO A 10 -22.99 -28.15 -0.15
N SER A 11 -21.76 -28.20 -0.63
CA SER A 11 -20.94 -27.01 -0.78
C SER A 11 -21.70 -26.01 -1.68
N LEU A 12 -21.60 -24.72 -1.37
CA LEU A 12 -22.10 -23.67 -2.26
C LEU A 12 -21.08 -23.43 -3.39
N ASP A 13 -20.67 -24.49 -4.10
CA ASP A 13 -19.70 -24.37 -5.18
C ASP A 13 -20.39 -23.93 -6.48
N THR A 14 -19.77 -22.98 -7.18
CA THR A 14 -20.29 -22.41 -8.44
C THR A 14 -20.26 -23.37 -9.63
N LYS A 15 -20.08 -24.68 -9.43
CA LYS A 15 -19.83 -25.69 -10.49
C LYS A 15 -18.78 -25.26 -11.51
N THR A 16 -17.82 -24.46 -11.07
CA THR A 16 -16.72 -23.94 -11.89
C THR A 16 -15.57 -24.95 -11.91
N PRO A 17 -14.84 -25.06 -13.04
CA PRO A 17 -13.75 -26.03 -13.18
C PRO A 17 -12.63 -25.76 -12.17
N ASP A 18 -11.88 -26.78 -11.78
CA ASP A 18 -10.84 -26.71 -10.74
C ASP A 18 -9.78 -25.61 -10.97
N LYS A 19 -9.48 -25.32 -12.24
CA LYS A 19 -8.52 -24.29 -12.65
C LYS A 19 -9.13 -22.90 -12.84
N ALA A 20 -10.39 -22.69 -12.45
CA ALA A 20 -11.07 -21.40 -12.58
C ALA A 20 -10.50 -20.33 -11.61
N SER A 21 -9.92 -20.74 -10.49
CA SER A 21 -9.27 -19.85 -9.55
C SER A 21 -8.26 -20.58 -8.66
N ILE A 22 -7.33 -19.84 -8.05
CA ILE A 22 -6.40 -20.38 -7.05
C ILE A 22 -7.17 -20.98 -5.86
N GLN A 23 -8.30 -20.38 -5.49
CA GLN A 23 -9.16 -20.88 -4.41
C GLN A 23 -9.72 -22.27 -4.76
N ARG A 24 -10.25 -22.47 -5.97
CA ARG A 24 -10.78 -23.77 -6.41
C ARG A 24 -9.70 -24.83 -6.54
N LEU A 25 -8.52 -24.45 -7.04
CA LEU A 25 -7.37 -25.34 -7.12
C LEU A 25 -6.93 -25.80 -5.72
N THR A 26 -6.86 -24.87 -4.76
CA THR A 26 -6.51 -25.15 -3.36
C THR A 26 -7.56 -26.04 -2.70
N GLU A 27 -8.85 -25.75 -2.92
CA GLU A 27 -9.96 -26.56 -2.39
C GLU A 27 -9.86 -28.00 -2.89
N SER A 28 -9.80 -28.20 -4.22
CA SER A 28 -9.69 -29.53 -4.85
C SER A 28 -8.46 -30.29 -4.34
N PHE A 29 -7.32 -29.61 -4.23
CA PHE A 29 -6.10 -30.19 -3.65
C PHE A 29 -6.31 -30.68 -2.22
N VAL A 30 -6.86 -29.83 -1.33
CA VAL A 30 -7.07 -30.18 0.09
C VAL A 30 -8.12 -31.28 0.24
N THR A 31 -9.20 -31.25 -0.54
CA THR A 31 -10.24 -32.30 -0.50
C THR A 31 -9.72 -33.64 -1.00
N ASN A 32 -8.88 -33.65 -2.04
CA ASN A 32 -8.27 -34.88 -2.55
C ASN A 32 -7.29 -35.46 -1.53
N LEU A 33 -6.49 -34.62 -0.85
CA LEU A 33 -5.63 -35.09 0.25
C LEU A 33 -6.43 -35.67 1.41
N GLN A 34 -7.57 -35.07 1.77
CA GLN A 34 -8.44 -35.57 2.84
C GLN A 34 -9.01 -36.96 2.55
N ALA A 35 -9.20 -37.32 1.27
CA ALA A 35 -9.70 -38.64 0.88
C ALA A 35 -8.70 -39.76 1.21
N ASP A 36 -7.40 -39.52 0.97
CA ASP A 36 -6.32 -40.48 1.24
C ASP A 36 -5.78 -40.38 2.67
N PHE A 37 -5.85 -39.18 3.27
CA PHE A 37 -5.34 -38.87 4.61
C PHE A 37 -6.44 -38.22 5.46
N PRO A 38 -7.25 -39.02 6.18
CA PRO A 38 -8.30 -38.50 7.04
C PRO A 38 -7.75 -37.51 8.07
N SER A 39 -8.49 -36.41 8.29
CA SER A 39 -8.12 -35.30 9.19
C SER A 39 -7.12 -34.29 8.64
N THR A 40 -6.78 -34.34 7.36
CA THR A 40 -5.99 -33.29 6.66
C THR A 40 -6.56 -31.89 6.89
N VAL A 41 -7.85 -31.66 6.63
CA VAL A 41 -8.50 -30.34 6.80
C VAL A 41 -8.36 -29.82 8.23
N SER A 42 -8.63 -30.70 9.21
CA SER A 42 -8.54 -30.37 10.64
C SER A 42 -7.10 -30.07 11.08
N THR A 43 -6.14 -30.82 10.55
CA THR A 43 -4.71 -30.64 10.84
C THR A 43 -4.20 -29.32 10.27
N ILE A 44 -4.58 -28.98 9.03
CA ILE A 44 -4.27 -27.69 8.40
C ILE A 44 -4.83 -26.55 9.25
N TYR A 45 -6.10 -26.60 9.63
CA TYR A 45 -6.73 -25.55 10.42
C TYR A 45 -6.06 -25.36 11.79
N ARG A 46 -5.89 -26.44 12.57
CA ARG A 46 -5.23 -26.39 13.89
C ARG A 46 -3.78 -25.93 13.82
N THR A 47 -3.07 -26.29 12.76
CA THR A 47 -1.69 -25.83 12.55
C THR A 47 -1.69 -24.35 12.15
N GLY A 48 -2.61 -23.92 11.30
CA GLY A 48 -2.79 -22.52 10.94
C GLY A 48 -3.05 -21.63 12.16
N GLU A 49 -3.93 -22.04 13.06
CA GLU A 49 -4.21 -21.30 14.31
C GLU A 49 -2.96 -21.15 15.19
N LYS A 50 -2.11 -22.17 15.28
CA LYS A 50 -0.84 -22.10 16.04
C LYS A 50 0.14 -21.07 15.47
N LEU A 51 0.08 -20.81 14.16
CA LEU A 51 0.94 -19.82 13.51
C LEU A 51 0.39 -18.40 13.65
N GLN A 52 -0.93 -18.23 13.66
CA GLN A 52 -1.60 -16.93 13.73
C GLN A 52 -1.34 -16.14 15.01
N THR A 53 -0.96 -16.79 16.11
CA THR A 53 -0.63 -16.12 17.38
C THR A 53 0.62 -15.24 17.28
N THR A 54 1.50 -15.46 16.30
CA THR A 54 2.75 -14.72 16.14
C THR A 54 2.62 -13.37 15.45
N CYS A 55 1.46 -13.05 14.85
CA CYS A 55 1.28 -11.82 14.06
C CYS A 55 0.38 -10.77 14.72
N ARG A 56 -0.08 -11.01 15.95
CA ARG A 56 -1.12 -10.21 16.62
C ARG A 56 -0.60 -9.28 17.73
N SER A 57 0.70 -9.04 17.81
CA SER A 57 1.29 -8.08 18.75
C SER A 57 1.35 -6.67 18.15
N SER A 58 0.19 -6.05 17.95
CA SER A 58 0.10 -4.59 17.87
C SER A 58 -1.25 -4.17 18.43
N SER A 59 -1.39 -4.36 19.74
CA SER A 59 -2.51 -3.84 20.52
C SER A 59 -2.47 -2.32 20.54
N ALA A 60 -3.45 -1.73 19.87
CA ALA A 60 -4.22 -0.56 20.28
C ALA A 60 -3.45 0.72 20.69
N ALA A 61 -3.00 1.48 19.69
CA ALA A 61 -3.07 2.94 19.78
C ALA A 61 -4.39 3.39 19.14
N GLU A 62 -5.46 3.40 19.95
CA GLU A 62 -6.81 3.68 19.50
C GLU A 62 -6.91 5.09 18.89
N GLY A 63 -7.07 5.15 17.56
CA GLY A 63 -7.38 6.37 16.81
C GLY A 63 -6.29 6.91 15.88
N THR A 64 -5.03 6.50 16.03
CA THR A 64 -3.91 7.07 15.23
C THR A 64 -3.60 6.24 13.98
N ASP A 65 -3.97 4.96 13.95
CA ASP A 65 -3.60 4.02 12.88
C ASP A 65 -4.56 4.02 11.69
N ARG A 66 -5.43 5.02 11.55
CA ARG A 66 -6.38 5.13 10.42
C ARG A 66 -6.07 6.31 9.52
N CYS A 67 -6.06 6.06 8.22
CA CYS A 67 -5.91 7.06 7.19
C CYS A 67 -7.04 8.09 7.25
N LEU A 68 -6.70 9.38 7.25
CA LEU A 68 -7.68 10.47 7.28
C LEU A 68 -8.59 10.59 6.05
N LEU A 69 -8.18 10.01 4.92
CA LEU A 69 -8.92 10.14 3.66
C LEU A 69 -9.87 8.96 3.42
N CYS A 70 -9.37 7.73 3.57
CA CYS A 70 -10.14 6.53 3.28
C CYS A 70 -10.57 5.73 4.53
N MET A 71 -10.13 6.13 5.74
CA MET A 71 -10.39 5.46 7.01
C MET A 71 -9.87 4.01 7.13
N CYS A 72 -9.17 3.51 6.11
CA CYS A 72 -8.41 2.26 6.16
C CYS A 72 -7.23 2.38 7.14
N ASN A 73 -6.73 1.24 7.58
CA ASN A 73 -5.53 1.20 8.42
C ASN A 73 -4.33 1.82 7.66
N LEU A 74 -3.46 2.50 8.41
CA LEU A 74 -2.20 2.98 7.89
C LEU A 74 -1.30 1.79 7.58
N ASP A 75 -0.89 1.68 6.31
CA ASP A 75 0.02 0.68 5.77
C ASP A 75 1.46 1.23 5.67
N THR A 76 1.72 2.38 6.28
CA THR A 76 2.99 3.12 6.20
C THR A 76 3.87 2.95 7.43
N VAL A 77 3.32 2.39 8.52
CA VAL A 77 4.07 2.02 9.72
C VAL A 77 4.56 0.58 9.52
N VAL A 78 5.67 0.42 8.78
CA VAL A 78 6.18 -0.91 8.45
C VAL A 78 7.68 -0.99 8.69
N GLU A 79 8.11 -2.18 9.10
CA GLU A 79 9.52 -2.56 9.25
C GLU A 79 10.37 -2.25 8.01
N LYS A 80 11.68 -2.09 8.23
CA LYS A 80 12.66 -1.75 7.18
C LYS A 80 12.68 -2.73 5.99
N ALA A 81 12.31 -3.99 6.21
CA ALA A 81 12.19 -5.02 5.18
C ALA A 81 10.72 -5.24 4.77
N SER A 82 10.11 -4.24 4.13
CA SER A 82 8.70 -4.28 3.72
C SER A 82 8.50 -4.09 2.22
N ALA A 83 7.36 -4.57 1.71
CA ALA A 83 6.94 -4.35 0.33
C ALA A 83 6.78 -2.85 0.00
N LEU A 84 6.32 -2.06 0.98
CA LEU A 84 6.24 -0.60 0.85
C LEU A 84 7.64 -0.02 0.64
N GLN A 85 8.61 -0.38 1.47
CA GLN A 85 9.98 0.13 1.35
C GLN A 85 10.61 -0.25 0.00
N ALA A 86 10.41 -1.49 -0.47
CA ALA A 86 10.86 -1.92 -1.79
C ALA A 86 10.23 -1.06 -2.92
N THR A 87 8.96 -0.68 -2.78
CA THR A 87 8.27 0.17 -3.74
C THR A 87 8.82 1.60 -3.74
N LEU A 88 9.08 2.18 -2.55
CA LEU A 88 9.66 3.51 -2.42
C LEU A 88 11.08 3.58 -3.00
N ILE A 89 11.91 2.56 -2.75
CA ILE A 89 13.25 2.45 -3.36
C ILE A 89 13.15 2.37 -4.88
N SER A 90 12.27 1.51 -5.41
CA SER A 90 12.06 1.35 -6.85
C SER A 90 11.61 2.67 -7.51
N GLU A 91 10.74 3.42 -6.84
CA GLU A 91 10.31 4.75 -7.26
C GLU A 91 11.48 5.75 -7.28
N GLN A 92 12.28 5.81 -6.21
CA GLN A 92 13.43 6.71 -6.11
C GLN A 92 14.45 6.44 -7.23
N LEU A 93 14.76 5.17 -7.50
CA LEU A 93 15.67 4.78 -8.58
C LEU A 93 15.10 5.18 -9.96
N SER A 94 13.79 4.96 -10.17
CA SER A 94 13.12 5.32 -11.43
C SER A 94 13.09 6.83 -11.69
N GLN A 95 13.08 7.65 -10.63
CA GLN A 95 13.09 9.11 -10.73
C GLN A 95 14.50 9.69 -10.88
N THR A 96 15.55 8.88 -10.69
CA THR A 96 16.93 9.32 -10.86
C THR A 96 17.19 9.50 -12.35
N LYS A 97 17.02 10.72 -12.87
CA LYS A 97 17.44 11.05 -14.23
C LYS A 97 18.93 10.73 -14.38
N VAL A 98 19.25 9.77 -15.25
CA VAL A 98 20.61 9.57 -15.73
C VAL A 98 21.14 10.91 -16.25
N PRO A 99 22.32 11.38 -15.78
CA PRO A 99 22.96 12.54 -16.38
C PRO A 99 23.26 12.19 -17.84
N HIS A 100 22.55 12.81 -18.77
CA HIS A 100 22.97 12.85 -20.16
C HIS A 100 24.30 13.60 -20.20
N THR A 101 25.40 12.85 -20.27
CA THR A 101 26.69 13.39 -20.68
C THR A 101 26.56 13.83 -22.13
N SER A 102 26.38 15.14 -22.32
CA SER A 102 26.58 15.80 -23.60
C SER A 102 28.08 15.72 -23.93
N GLY A 103 28.49 14.63 -24.57
CA GLY A 103 29.79 14.48 -25.22
C GLY A 103 29.57 14.19 -26.69
N GLN A 104 29.87 15.18 -27.52
CA GLN A 104 29.87 15.05 -28.98
C GLN A 104 30.75 13.88 -29.41
N ASN A 105 30.22 12.98 -30.23
CA ASN A 105 30.96 12.50 -31.39
C ASN A 105 30.00 12.01 -32.48
N SER A 106 30.25 12.56 -33.65
CA SER A 106 29.54 12.42 -34.91
C SER A 106 29.72 11.04 -35.51
N VAL A 107 28.62 10.29 -35.69
CA VAL A 107 28.39 9.43 -36.87
C VAL A 107 26.89 9.39 -37.16
N LYS A 108 26.51 9.61 -38.42
CA LYS A 108 25.16 9.44 -39.00
C LYS A 108 25.36 8.75 -40.37
N PRO A 109 24.36 8.12 -41.03
CA PRO A 109 23.20 7.32 -40.60
C PRO A 109 23.22 5.89 -41.20
N GLU A 110 22.35 4.99 -40.73
CA GLU A 110 21.58 4.13 -41.66
C GLU A 110 20.20 3.78 -41.09
N SER A 111 19.22 3.73 -41.98
CA SER A 111 17.78 3.76 -41.69
C SER A 111 17.19 2.37 -41.46
N THR A 112 16.13 2.25 -40.66
CA THR A 112 14.82 1.75 -41.13
C THR A 112 13.75 1.83 -40.04
N ALA A 113 12.59 2.33 -40.47
CA ALA A 113 11.22 2.13 -39.99
C ALA A 113 10.80 2.63 -38.59
N ALA A 114 10.00 3.70 -38.63
CA ALA A 114 9.19 4.28 -37.58
C ALA A 114 7.88 3.51 -37.34
N VAL A 115 7.45 3.41 -36.08
CA VAL A 115 6.06 3.44 -35.58
C VAL A 115 6.15 3.85 -34.09
N GLY A 116 5.45 4.82 -33.52
CA GLY A 116 4.43 5.73 -34.01
C GLY A 116 4.31 6.90 -33.02
N GLN A 117 4.11 8.08 -33.60
CA GLN A 117 3.84 9.35 -32.93
C GLN A 117 2.31 9.51 -32.79
N CYS A 118 1.82 9.93 -31.62
CA CYS A 118 0.54 10.62 -31.44
C CYS A 118 0.62 11.30 -30.06
N CYS A 119 0.53 12.62 -29.90
CA CYS A 119 -0.49 13.52 -30.43
C CYS A 119 0.10 14.91 -30.71
N SER A 120 -0.20 15.45 -31.90
CA SER A 120 -0.21 16.90 -32.15
C SER A 120 -1.65 17.39 -32.02
N SER A 121 -1.84 18.46 -31.26
CA SER A 121 -2.89 19.44 -31.53
C SER A 121 -2.23 20.81 -31.61
N GLU A 122 -2.46 21.46 -32.74
CA GLU A 122 -1.73 22.59 -33.26
C GLU A 122 -2.20 23.91 -32.60
N GLY A 123 -1.26 24.73 -32.14
CA GLY A 123 -1.51 26.09 -31.67
C GLY A 123 -0.18 26.85 -31.50
N PRO A 124 0.01 28.03 -32.12
CA PRO A 124 1.34 28.63 -32.27
C PRO A 124 1.71 29.52 -31.08
N CYS A 125 2.58 29.03 -30.20
CA CYS A 125 3.28 29.89 -29.25
C CYS A 125 4.67 30.23 -29.81
N GLY A 126 4.73 31.27 -30.63
CA GLY A 126 5.98 31.91 -31.03
C GLY A 126 6.56 32.70 -29.87
N GLY A 127 7.77 32.33 -29.43
CA GLY A 127 8.56 33.12 -28.48
C GLY A 127 9.87 32.40 -28.12
N PRO A 128 11.06 33.02 -28.30
CA PRO A 128 12.32 32.37 -28.04
C PRO A 128 12.71 32.52 -26.56
N LYS A 129 13.34 31.47 -26.02
CA LYS A 129 13.96 31.37 -24.68
C LYS A 129 12.99 31.29 -23.51
N GLY A 130 12.85 30.07 -23.01
CA GLY A 130 12.32 29.81 -21.67
C GLY A 130 12.27 28.32 -21.44
N ALA A 131 13.31 27.79 -20.79
CA ALA A 131 13.25 26.43 -20.25
C ALA A 131 11.96 26.31 -19.42
N VAL A 132 11.06 25.41 -19.84
CA VAL A 132 9.94 25.00 -18.99
C VAL A 132 10.56 24.23 -17.83
N ARG A 133 10.92 25.00 -16.80
CA ARG A 133 11.22 24.53 -15.47
C ARG A 133 9.92 23.94 -14.95
N CYS A 134 9.77 22.62 -15.08
CA CYS A 134 8.73 21.91 -14.33
C CYS A 134 8.92 22.28 -12.86
N CYS A 135 7.92 22.96 -12.32
CA CYS A 135 7.96 23.63 -11.04
C CYS A 135 8.16 22.63 -9.89
N SER A 136 9.39 22.53 -9.38
CA SER A 136 9.62 22.03 -8.03
C SER A 136 9.43 23.20 -7.06
N SER A 137 8.20 23.44 -6.63
CA SER A 137 7.93 24.34 -5.51
C SER A 137 8.38 23.66 -4.20
N PRO A 138 8.91 24.38 -3.20
CA PRO A 138 9.20 23.79 -1.90
C PRO A 138 7.90 23.27 -1.30
N LYS A 139 7.82 21.94 -1.08
CA LYS A 139 6.69 21.31 -0.40
C LYS A 139 6.60 21.91 1.02
N GLN A 140 5.51 22.61 1.28
CA GLN A 140 5.18 23.21 2.57
C GLN A 140 5.20 22.14 3.68
N PRO A 141 5.65 22.47 4.92
CA PRO A 141 5.70 21.55 6.06
C PRO A 141 4.33 20.90 6.36
N GLU A 142 3.23 21.65 6.15
CA GLU A 142 1.84 21.19 6.29
C GLU A 142 1.54 19.93 5.43
N ALA A 143 2.16 19.81 4.26
CA ALA A 143 1.93 18.69 3.36
C ALA A 143 2.73 17.43 3.76
N ALA A 144 3.80 17.58 4.54
CA ALA A 144 4.56 16.43 5.06
C ALA A 144 3.83 15.82 6.27
N GLU A 145 3.33 16.68 7.15
CA GLU A 145 2.58 16.31 8.35
C GLU A 145 1.24 15.65 8.02
N LEU A 146 0.53 16.13 7.00
CA LEU A 146 -0.67 15.46 6.53
C LEU A 146 -0.38 14.05 5.96
N ARG A 147 0.78 13.85 5.30
CA ARG A 147 1.12 12.57 4.68
C ARG A 147 1.35 11.46 5.69
N SER A 148 1.89 11.76 6.88
CA SER A 148 2.07 10.75 7.92
C SER A 148 0.74 10.20 8.47
N LEU A 149 -0.36 10.92 8.25
CA LEU A 149 -1.73 10.54 8.64
C LEU A 149 -2.52 9.84 7.52
N LEU A 150 -1.86 9.48 6.41
CA LEU A 150 -2.48 8.85 5.24
C LEU A 150 -1.82 7.52 4.89
N CYS A 151 -2.62 6.56 4.42
CA CYS A 151 -2.10 5.33 3.82
C CYS A 151 -1.35 5.63 2.51
N TYR A 152 -0.47 4.73 2.10
CA TYR A 152 0.38 4.87 0.92
C TYR A 152 -0.40 5.23 -0.35
N SER A 153 -1.53 4.55 -0.58
CA SER A 153 -2.38 4.83 -1.74
C SER A 153 -2.91 6.26 -1.73
N CYS A 154 -3.45 6.73 -0.61
CA CYS A 154 -3.97 8.08 -0.47
C CYS A 154 -2.85 9.14 -0.56
N GLN A 155 -1.66 8.85 -0.02
CA GLN A 155 -0.49 9.72 -0.19
C GLN A 155 -0.15 9.92 -1.67
N ARG A 156 -0.24 8.86 -2.49
CA ARG A 156 -0.03 8.95 -3.94
C ARG A 156 -1.13 9.74 -4.63
N THR A 157 -2.39 9.53 -4.27
CA THR A 157 -3.53 10.28 -4.83
C THR A 157 -3.37 11.79 -4.63
N ILE A 158 -2.93 12.22 -3.44
CA ILE A 158 -2.75 13.66 -3.16
C ILE A 158 -1.37 14.20 -3.54
N ARG A 159 -0.43 13.35 -3.99
CA ARG A 159 0.95 13.75 -4.30
C ARG A 159 1.00 14.79 -5.42
N ASP A 160 0.13 14.62 -6.40
CA ASP A 160 0.15 15.41 -7.64
C ASP A 160 -0.85 16.59 -7.58
N MET A 161 -1.48 16.83 -6.42
CA MET A 161 -2.30 18.02 -6.18
C MET A 161 -1.43 19.28 -6.05
N SER A 162 -1.90 20.38 -6.63
CA SER A 162 -1.23 21.70 -6.56
C SER A 162 -1.20 22.27 -5.13
N SER A 163 -2.21 21.97 -4.31
CA SER A 163 -2.31 22.40 -2.91
C SER A 163 -3.16 21.43 -2.08
N VAL A 164 -2.73 21.17 -0.84
CA VAL A 164 -3.50 20.39 0.15
C VAL A 164 -4.76 21.11 0.63
N ARG A 165 -4.86 22.42 0.41
CA ARG A 165 -6.02 23.25 0.81
C ARG A 165 -7.29 22.94 0.01
N HIS A 166 -7.18 22.18 -1.08
CA HIS A 166 -8.34 21.71 -1.84
C HIS A 166 -9.02 20.49 -1.20
N LEU A 167 -8.42 19.89 -0.17
CA LEU A 167 -9.03 18.79 0.56
C LEU A 167 -10.22 19.28 1.39
N PRO A 168 -11.21 18.40 1.66
CA PRO A 168 -12.33 18.75 2.52
C PRO A 168 -11.87 19.30 3.88
N HIS A 169 -12.50 20.38 4.34
CA HIS A 169 -12.09 21.07 5.57
C HIS A 169 -11.97 20.14 6.78
N TYR A 170 -12.86 19.15 6.88
CA TYR A 170 -12.81 18.12 7.92
C TYR A 170 -11.45 17.41 7.99
N VAL A 171 -10.87 17.05 6.84
CA VAL A 171 -9.57 16.35 6.76
C VAL A 171 -8.46 17.22 7.33
N LEU A 172 -8.47 18.52 7.02
CA LEU A 172 -7.47 19.47 7.49
C LEU A 172 -7.61 19.73 9.00
N SER A 173 -8.84 19.94 9.49
CA SER A 173 -9.10 20.16 10.91
C SER A 173 -8.75 18.93 11.75
N GLU A 174 -9.05 17.73 11.24
CA GLU A 174 -8.76 16.48 11.92
C GLU A 174 -7.25 16.17 11.91
N ALA A 175 -6.55 16.49 10.81
CA ALA A 175 -5.09 16.40 10.74
C ALA A 175 -4.43 17.27 11.82
N HIS A 176 -4.85 18.55 11.90
CA HIS A 176 -4.34 19.47 12.91
C HIS A 176 -4.64 18.98 14.34
N ARG A 177 -5.86 18.48 14.58
CA ARG A 177 -6.25 17.93 15.88
C ARG A 177 -5.37 16.77 16.30
N ARG A 178 -5.12 15.80 15.40
CA ARG A 178 -4.26 14.63 15.68
C ARG A 178 -2.81 15.04 15.92
N GLN A 179 -2.30 16.00 15.16
CA GLN A 179 -0.96 16.53 15.36
C GLN A 179 -0.81 17.24 16.71
N THR A 180 -1.76 18.10 17.07
CA THR A 180 -1.78 18.78 18.37
C THR A 180 -1.84 17.77 19.51
N TRP A 181 -2.70 16.75 19.39
CA TRP A 181 -2.81 15.68 20.35
C TRP A 181 -1.50 14.88 20.48
N SER A 182 -0.86 14.55 19.37
CA SER A 182 0.43 13.85 19.37
C SER A 182 1.52 14.66 20.06
N ALA A 183 1.63 15.96 19.74
CA ALA A 183 2.60 16.85 20.34
C ALA A 183 2.35 17.04 21.84
N MET A 184 1.08 17.21 22.24
CA MET A 184 0.69 17.29 23.65
C MET A 184 1.03 15.98 24.38
N ARG A 185 0.72 14.82 23.78
CA ARG A 185 1.03 13.50 24.34
C ARG A 185 2.54 13.30 24.52
N GLU A 186 3.34 13.76 23.57
CA GLU A 186 4.80 13.70 23.66
C GLU A 186 5.33 14.60 24.79
N GLN A 187 4.77 15.79 24.99
CA GLN A 187 5.17 16.67 26.10
C GLN A 187 4.85 16.10 27.48
N ILE A 188 3.79 15.31 27.59
CA ILE A 188 3.38 14.70 28.86
C ILE A 188 3.84 13.24 28.98
N SER A 189 4.60 12.71 28.02
CA SER A 189 4.88 11.27 27.94
C SER A 189 5.63 10.75 29.16
N GLU A 190 6.48 11.58 29.78
CA GLU A 190 7.21 11.27 31.01
C GLU A 190 6.28 11.05 32.23
N PHE A 191 5.06 11.58 32.18
CA PHE A 191 4.08 11.50 33.26
C PHE A 191 2.97 10.49 33.01
N LEU A 192 2.92 9.86 31.83
CA LEU A 192 1.95 8.82 31.52
C LEU A 192 2.42 7.50 32.13
N LEU A 193 1.52 6.82 32.83
CA LEU A 193 1.78 5.46 33.30
C LEU A 193 1.75 4.54 32.09
N ASP A 194 2.79 3.72 31.91
CA ASP A 194 2.77 2.65 30.93
C ASP A 194 1.81 1.57 31.45
N ASP A 195 0.76 1.23 30.68
CA ASP A 195 -0.21 0.17 31.03
C ASP A 195 0.41 -1.25 30.95
N ALA A 196 1.73 -1.37 31.12
CA ALA A 196 2.51 -2.60 30.94
C ALA A 196 2.75 -3.39 32.25
N ASP A 197 2.21 -2.93 33.38
CA ASP A 197 2.37 -3.58 34.69
C ASP A 197 1.07 -4.30 35.14
N GLU A 198 0.59 -5.27 34.36
CA GLU A 198 -0.34 -6.31 34.85
C GLU A 198 0.03 -7.68 34.25
N ASN A 199 1.11 -8.28 34.72
CA ASN A 199 1.27 -9.75 34.71
C ASN A 199 2.32 -10.20 35.75
N ASP A 200 1.93 -10.25 37.02
CA ASP A 200 2.58 -11.06 38.06
C ASP A 200 1.73 -12.32 38.32
#